data_AF-A0A101LMH0-F1
#
_entry.id   AF-A0A101LMH0-F1
#
_cell.length_a   1.000
_cell.length_b   1.000
_cell.length_c   1.000
_cell.angle_alpha   90.00
_cell.angle_beta   90.00
_cell.angle_gamma   90.00
#
_symmetry.space_group_name_H-M   'P 1'
#
loop_
_entity.id
_entity.type
_entity.pdbx_description
1 polymer ?
#
loop_
_entity_poly.entity_id
_entity_poly.type
_entity_poly.pdbx_seq_one_letter_code
_entity_poly.pdbx_strand_id
1 'polypeptide(L)'
;MNNTTASPASLPDIQKAAIEAISQSLTSSDNERTALLRETARRFIDARAHFFTREGEPDWLGRTYAYRTWVREVMSAAHVPGDEVTSLQAAIRYHSGNLLRDRLSEEEVDELGLRKESPRERSVEKRERSSGTLNIFGGGAELASVEEILQLCTLTERALARVNVDSLAKLPAKDRKAAREALRRVATRAEELAS
;
A
#
# COMPACT_ATOMS: atom_id res chain seq x y z
N MET A 1 20.70 -36.38 -1.57
CA MET A 1 19.46 -36.50 -2.35
C MET A 1 19.50 -35.37 -3.37
N ASN A 2 19.75 -35.70 -4.63
CA ASN A 2 19.89 -34.70 -5.70
C ASN A 2 18.51 -34.11 -5.99
N ASN A 3 18.32 -32.82 -5.71
CA ASN A 3 17.18 -32.08 -6.22
C ASN A 3 17.24 -32.11 -7.74
N THR A 4 16.39 -32.93 -8.35
CA THR A 4 16.10 -32.92 -9.78
C THR A 4 15.72 -31.49 -10.14
N THR A 5 16.62 -30.80 -10.83
CA THR A 5 16.40 -29.47 -11.40
C THR A 5 15.28 -29.58 -12.42
N ALA A 6 14.03 -29.33 -11.99
CA ALA A 6 12.95 -29.07 -12.92
C ALA A 6 13.41 -27.94 -13.84
N SER A 7 13.36 -28.17 -15.15
CA SER A 7 13.63 -27.10 -16.13
C SER A 7 12.75 -25.90 -15.80
N PRO A 8 13.27 -24.66 -15.85
CA PRO A 8 12.44 -23.48 -15.65
C PRO A 8 11.27 -23.54 -16.62
N ALA A 9 10.06 -23.31 -16.09
CA ALA A 9 8.83 -23.37 -16.88
C ALA A 9 8.96 -22.46 -18.12
N SER A 10 8.46 -22.92 -19.26
CA SER A 10 8.52 -22.10 -20.48
C SER A 10 7.57 -20.90 -20.36
N LEU A 11 7.87 -19.81 -21.08
CA LEU A 11 7.01 -18.62 -21.08
C LEU A 11 5.56 -18.95 -21.51
N PRO A 12 5.29 -19.82 -22.50
CA PRO A 12 3.94 -20.29 -22.80
C PRO A 12 3.24 -21.02 -21.65
N ASP A 13 3.96 -21.85 -20.89
CA ASP A 13 3.38 -22.55 -19.72
C ASP A 13 3.02 -21.57 -18.61
N ILE A 14 3.89 -20.59 -18.36
CA ILE A 14 3.67 -19.51 -17.39
C ILE A 14 2.45 -18.68 -17.81
N GLN A 15 2.34 -18.33 -19.10
CA GLN A 15 1.22 -17.59 -19.66
C GLN A 15 -0.10 -18.34 -19.49
N LYS A 16 -0.13 -19.63 -19.84
CA LYS A 16 -1.31 -20.48 -19.67
C LYS A 16 -1.76 -20.53 -18.21
N ALA A 17 -0.84 -20.80 -17.28
CA ALA A 17 -1.13 -20.87 -15.85
C ALA A 17 -1.64 -19.52 -15.29
N ALA A 18 -1.07 -18.40 -15.75
CA ALA A 18 -1.52 -17.07 -15.33
C ALA A 18 -2.93 -16.76 -15.84
N ILE A 19 -3.24 -17.12 -17.10
CA ILE A 19 -4.59 -16.96 -17.68
C ILE A 19 -5.61 -17.75 -16.87
N GLU A 20 -5.32 -19.03 -16.60
CA GLU A 20 -6.21 -19.91 -15.82
C GLU A 20 -6.46 -19.36 -14.40
N ALA A 21 -5.40 -18.91 -13.71
CA ALA A 21 -5.52 -18.34 -12.37
C ALA A 21 -6.36 -17.05 -12.36
N ILE A 22 -6.16 -16.16 -13.34
CA ILE A 22 -6.94 -14.94 -13.47
C ILE A 22 -8.40 -15.27 -13.73
N SER A 23 -8.69 -16.12 -14.72
CA SER A 23 -10.07 -16.46 -15.08
C SER A 23 -10.82 -17.11 -13.92
N GLN A 24 -10.17 -17.99 -13.14
CA GLN A 24 -10.77 -18.55 -11.92
C GLN A 24 -10.99 -17.49 -10.85
N SER A 25 -10.09 -16.51 -10.71
CA SER A 25 -10.20 -15.48 -9.67
C SER A 25 -11.42 -14.57 -9.83
N LEU A 26 -11.94 -14.45 -11.06
CA LEU A 26 -13.10 -13.61 -11.37
C LEU A 26 -14.42 -14.20 -10.84
N THR A 27 -14.49 -15.51 -10.61
CA THR A 27 -15.71 -16.21 -10.18
C THR A 27 -15.59 -16.85 -8.79
N SER A 28 -14.43 -16.75 -8.16
CA SER A 28 -14.12 -17.40 -6.88
C SER A 28 -14.56 -16.57 -5.67
N SER A 29 -14.66 -17.22 -4.50
CA SER A 29 -14.86 -16.53 -3.21
C SER A 29 -13.66 -15.65 -2.85
N ASP A 30 -13.82 -14.70 -1.91
CA ASP A 30 -12.76 -13.73 -1.56
C ASP A 30 -11.42 -14.39 -1.14
N ASN A 31 -11.49 -15.49 -0.39
CA ASN A 31 -10.30 -16.21 0.09
C ASN A 31 -9.58 -16.91 -1.07
N GLU A 32 -10.32 -17.61 -1.92
CA GLU A 32 -9.80 -18.31 -3.10
C GLU A 32 -9.26 -17.31 -4.13
N ARG A 33 -9.99 -16.22 -4.36
CA ARG A 33 -9.58 -15.11 -5.20
C ARG A 33 -8.23 -14.57 -4.74
N THR A 34 -8.05 -14.32 -3.45
CA THR A 34 -6.76 -13.85 -2.90
C THR A 34 -5.62 -14.83 -3.20
N ALA A 35 -5.84 -16.14 -3.05
CA ALA A 35 -4.85 -17.16 -3.36
C ALA A 35 -4.49 -17.18 -4.86
N LEU A 36 -5.50 -17.09 -5.74
CA LEU A 36 -5.33 -17.06 -7.20
C LEU A 36 -4.62 -15.78 -7.67
N LEU A 37 -4.87 -14.63 -7.05
CA LEU A 37 -4.16 -13.39 -7.35
C LEU A 37 -2.70 -13.44 -6.89
N ARG A 38 -2.42 -14.07 -5.74
CA ARG A 38 -1.04 -14.34 -5.31
C ARG A 38 -0.32 -15.29 -6.28
N GLU A 39 -1.01 -16.32 -6.75
CA GLU A 39 -0.47 -17.25 -7.75
C GLU A 39 -0.19 -16.56 -9.09
N THR A 40 -1.13 -15.74 -9.56
CA THR A 40 -0.93 -14.90 -10.76
C THR A 40 0.30 -14.00 -10.60
N ALA A 41 0.44 -13.36 -9.44
CA ALA A 41 1.60 -12.52 -9.14
C ALA A 41 2.93 -13.29 -9.17
N ARG A 42 2.93 -14.55 -8.71
CA ARG A 42 4.09 -15.45 -8.82
C ARG A 42 4.42 -15.75 -10.28
N ARG A 43 3.43 -16.11 -11.10
CA ARG A 43 3.62 -16.36 -12.54
C ARG A 43 4.13 -15.13 -13.27
N PHE A 44 3.66 -13.93 -12.90
CA PHE A 44 4.18 -12.69 -13.46
C PHE A 44 5.64 -12.42 -13.09
N ILE A 45 6.08 -12.80 -11.89
CA ILE A 45 7.50 -12.70 -11.50
C ILE A 45 8.33 -13.74 -12.25
N ASP A 46 7.86 -14.98 -12.37
CA ASP A 46 8.56 -16.01 -13.14
C ASP A 46 8.73 -15.58 -14.59
N ALA A 47 7.70 -14.99 -15.20
CA ALA A 47 7.77 -14.46 -16.56
C ALA A 47 8.86 -13.40 -16.74
N ARG A 48 9.18 -12.59 -15.72
CA ARG A 48 10.22 -11.54 -15.80
C ARG A 48 11.61 -12.08 -16.09
N ALA A 49 11.87 -13.35 -15.77
CA ALA A 49 13.13 -14.02 -16.14
C ALA A 49 13.29 -14.24 -17.66
N HIS A 50 12.22 -14.06 -18.44
CA HIS A 50 12.21 -14.21 -19.90
C HIS A 50 12.20 -12.87 -20.65
N PHE A 51 12.16 -11.75 -19.93
CA PHE A 51 12.21 -10.40 -20.49
C PHE A 51 13.43 -9.68 -19.95
N PHE A 52 14.15 -8.97 -20.82
CA PHE A 52 15.44 -8.40 -20.47
C PHE A 52 15.47 -6.89 -20.66
N THR A 53 16.20 -6.20 -19.78
CA THR A 53 16.50 -4.77 -19.92
C THR A 53 17.50 -4.55 -21.06
N ARG A 54 17.83 -3.29 -21.34
CA ARG A 54 18.84 -2.95 -22.36
C ARG A 54 20.22 -3.48 -21.99
N GLU A 55 20.47 -3.61 -20.70
CA GLU A 55 21.71 -4.09 -20.09
C GLU A 55 21.81 -5.62 -20.10
N GLY A 56 20.75 -6.33 -20.53
CA GLY A 56 20.73 -7.79 -20.61
C GLY A 56 20.26 -8.49 -19.34
N GLU A 57 19.88 -7.73 -18.30
CA GLU A 57 19.40 -8.27 -17.03
C GLU A 57 17.90 -8.60 -17.09
N PRO A 58 17.41 -9.60 -16.33
CA PRO A 58 15.99 -9.86 -16.21
C PRO A 58 15.20 -8.61 -15.75
N ASP A 59 14.01 -8.40 -16.33
CA ASP A 59 13.16 -7.24 -16.02
C ASP A 59 12.40 -7.44 -14.70
N TRP A 60 13.13 -7.56 -13.59
CA TRP A 60 12.57 -7.74 -12.25
C TRP A 60 11.61 -6.62 -11.83
N LEU A 61 11.69 -5.45 -12.46
CA LEU A 61 10.81 -4.31 -12.21
C LEU A 61 9.56 -4.29 -13.09
N GLY A 62 9.49 -5.14 -14.13
CA GLY A 62 8.37 -5.22 -15.06
C GLY A 62 8.17 -3.94 -15.87
N ARG A 63 9.24 -3.23 -16.23
CA ARG A 63 9.21 -1.92 -16.90
C ARG A 63 9.32 -2.02 -18.42
N THR A 64 9.87 -3.11 -18.94
CA THR A 64 10.10 -3.29 -20.38
C THR A 64 8.79 -3.29 -21.15
N TYR A 65 8.84 -2.80 -22.40
CA TYR A 65 7.67 -2.81 -23.27
C TYR A 65 7.19 -4.23 -23.59
N ALA A 66 8.13 -5.16 -23.78
CA ALA A 66 7.83 -6.56 -24.07
C ALA A 66 7.05 -7.22 -22.93
N TYR A 67 7.54 -7.12 -21.68
CA TYR A 67 6.82 -7.65 -20.52
C TYR A 67 5.43 -7.01 -20.34
N ARG A 68 5.32 -5.68 -20.48
CA ARG A 68 4.02 -4.98 -20.36
C ARG A 68 3.03 -5.38 -21.44
N THR A 69 3.51 -5.71 -22.63
CA THR A 69 2.68 -6.22 -23.72
C THR A 69 2.20 -7.63 -23.44
N TRP A 70 3.09 -8.50 -22.98
CA TRP A 70 2.74 -9.86 -22.53
C TRP A 70 1.70 -9.86 -21.41
N VAL A 71 1.84 -8.98 -20.40
CA VAL A 71 0.83 -8.83 -19.34
C VAL A 71 -0.53 -8.41 -19.91
N ARG A 72 -0.55 -7.50 -20.90
CA ARG A 72 -1.80 -7.08 -21.55
C ARG A 72 -2.46 -8.24 -22.28
N GLU A 73 -1.68 -9.05 -22.99
CA GLU A 73 -2.16 -10.24 -23.69
C GLU A 73 -2.72 -11.28 -22.73
N VAL A 74 -2.07 -11.53 -21.59
CA VAL A 74 -2.57 -12.41 -20.52
C VAL A 74 -3.92 -11.92 -20.00
N MET A 75 -4.03 -10.64 -19.65
CA MET A 75 -5.29 -10.07 -19.13
C MET A 75 -6.42 -10.13 -20.18
N SER A 76 -6.08 -9.86 -21.45
CA SER A 76 -7.05 -9.95 -22.55
C SER A 76 -7.51 -11.39 -22.78
N ALA A 77 -6.59 -12.36 -22.77
CA ALA A 77 -6.90 -13.77 -22.96
C ALA A 77 -7.70 -14.36 -21.80
N ALA A 78 -7.51 -13.85 -20.59
CA ALA A 78 -8.32 -14.19 -19.43
C ALA A 78 -9.70 -13.53 -19.41
N HIS A 79 -10.03 -12.70 -20.42
CA HIS A 79 -11.29 -11.98 -20.57
C HIS A 79 -11.63 -11.08 -19.36
N VAL A 80 -10.62 -10.42 -18.78
CA VAL A 80 -10.83 -9.50 -17.66
C VAL A 80 -11.71 -8.31 -18.10
N PRO A 81 -12.85 -8.04 -17.42
CA PRO A 81 -13.70 -6.88 -17.71
C PRO A 81 -12.93 -5.56 -17.59
N GLY A 82 -13.18 -4.62 -18.51
CA GLY A 82 -12.41 -3.36 -18.60
C GLY A 82 -12.42 -2.51 -17.33
N ASP A 83 -13.53 -2.52 -16.60
CA ASP A 83 -13.72 -1.87 -15.31
C ASP A 83 -12.98 -2.56 -14.16
N GLU A 84 -12.71 -3.86 -14.28
CA GLU A 84 -11.94 -4.63 -13.30
C GLU A 84 -10.42 -4.64 -13.55
N VAL A 85 -9.95 -4.33 -14.76
CA VAL A 85 -8.52 -4.40 -15.10
C VAL A 85 -7.66 -3.63 -14.11
N THR A 86 -8.07 -2.41 -13.73
CA THR A 86 -7.28 -1.55 -12.84
C THR A 86 -7.22 -2.09 -11.42
N SER A 87 -8.34 -2.57 -10.88
CA SER A 87 -8.41 -3.13 -9.52
C SER A 87 -7.63 -4.45 -9.43
N LEU A 88 -7.78 -5.31 -10.43
CA LEU A 88 -7.06 -6.58 -10.53
C LEU A 88 -5.55 -6.38 -10.63
N GLN A 89 -5.09 -5.46 -11.50
CA GLN A 89 -3.67 -5.11 -11.61
C GLN A 89 -3.10 -4.54 -10.30
N ALA A 90 -3.89 -3.76 -9.57
CA ALA A 90 -3.46 -3.23 -8.28
C ALA A 90 -3.25 -4.36 -7.25
N ALA A 91 -4.17 -5.33 -7.18
CA ALA A 91 -4.06 -6.48 -6.31
C ALA A 91 -2.87 -7.39 -6.68
N ILE A 92 -2.69 -7.69 -7.97
CA ILE A 92 -1.53 -8.46 -8.45
C ILE A 92 -0.23 -7.74 -8.09
N ARG A 93 -0.15 -6.42 -8.31
CA ARG A 93 1.05 -5.62 -7.98
C ARG A 93 1.37 -5.64 -6.49
N TYR A 94 0.35 -5.61 -5.63
CA TYR A 94 0.53 -5.75 -4.18
C TYR A 94 1.21 -7.08 -3.85
N HIS A 95 0.71 -8.20 -4.39
CA HIS A 95 1.31 -9.51 -4.17
C HIS A 95 2.70 -9.63 -4.80
N SER A 96 2.91 -9.12 -6.01
CA SER A 96 4.22 -9.15 -6.67
C SER A 96 5.27 -8.40 -5.87
N GLY A 97 4.93 -7.26 -5.26
CA GLY A 97 5.87 -6.52 -4.43
C GLY A 97 6.32 -7.31 -3.19
N ASN A 98 5.43 -8.08 -2.56
CA ASN A 98 5.80 -8.94 -1.44
C ASN A 98 6.66 -10.11 -1.93
N LEU A 99 6.23 -10.81 -2.98
CA LEU A 99 6.92 -12.00 -3.52
C LEU A 99 8.32 -11.69 -4.09
N LEU A 100 8.55 -10.50 -4.63
CA LEU A 100 9.89 -10.11 -5.08
C LEU A 100 10.89 -10.04 -3.94
N ARG A 101 10.47 -9.59 -2.75
CA ARG A 101 11.32 -9.55 -1.55
C ARG A 101 11.54 -10.93 -0.93
N ASP A 102 10.63 -11.87 -1.18
CA ASP A 102 10.83 -13.28 -0.81
C ASP A 102 11.84 -13.98 -1.77
N ARG A 103 11.99 -13.47 -3.00
CA ARG A 103 12.80 -14.10 -4.06
C ARG A 103 14.20 -13.51 -4.18
N LEU A 104 14.32 -12.20 -4.02
CA LEU A 104 15.56 -11.47 -4.17
C LEU A 104 16.21 -11.25 -2.80
N SER A 105 17.53 -11.24 -2.77
CA SER A 105 18.31 -10.81 -1.61
C SER A 105 18.07 -9.34 -1.29
N GLU A 106 18.40 -8.91 -0.07
CA GLU A 106 18.28 -7.50 0.31
C GLU A 106 19.17 -6.60 -0.56
N GLU A 107 20.35 -7.09 -0.94
CA GLU A 107 21.27 -6.40 -1.83
C GLU A 107 20.66 -6.20 -3.22
N GLU A 108 20.09 -7.24 -3.82
CA GLU A 108 19.41 -7.14 -5.13
C GLU A 108 18.19 -6.21 -5.07
N VAL A 109 17.43 -6.21 -3.97
CA VAL A 109 16.30 -5.30 -3.77
C VAL A 109 16.77 -3.84 -3.73
N ASP A 110 17.88 -3.56 -3.05
CA ASP A 110 18.47 -2.22 -2.93
C ASP A 110 19.05 -1.73 -4.27
N GLU A 111 19.79 -2.60 -4.98
CA GLU A 111 20.34 -2.31 -6.31
C GLU A 111 19.23 -1.98 -7.33
N LEU A 112 18.08 -2.63 -7.23
CA LEU A 112 16.90 -2.34 -8.06
C LEU A 112 16.15 -1.05 -7.64
N GLY A 113 16.63 -0.34 -6.62
CA GLY A 113 16.04 0.88 -6.08
C GLY A 113 14.67 0.64 -5.42
N LEU A 114 14.41 -0.60 -4.96
CA LEU A 114 13.21 -0.94 -4.22
C LEU A 114 13.45 -0.70 -2.73
N ARG A 115 12.42 -0.22 -2.03
CA ARG A 115 12.49 -0.11 -0.55
C ARG A 115 12.62 -1.50 0.07
N LYS A 116 13.44 -1.66 1.11
CA LYS A 116 13.52 -2.91 1.87
C LYS A 116 12.15 -3.36 2.38
N GLU A 117 11.40 -2.44 2.99
CA GLU A 117 10.03 -2.66 3.44
C GLU A 117 9.09 -3.08 2.29
N SER A 118 8.37 -4.17 2.52
CA SER A 118 7.32 -4.67 1.64
C SER A 118 6.11 -3.73 1.59
N PRO A 119 5.33 -3.75 0.50
CA PRO A 119 4.02 -3.09 0.47
C PRO A 119 3.12 -3.47 1.66
N ARG A 120 3.19 -4.72 2.12
CA ARG A 120 2.44 -5.17 3.30
C ARG A 120 2.89 -4.45 4.58
N GLU A 121 4.19 -4.44 4.87
CA GLU A 121 4.73 -3.77 6.06
C GLU A 121 4.38 -2.29 6.07
N ARG A 122 4.56 -1.59 4.94
CA ARG A 122 4.17 -0.18 4.82
C ARG A 122 2.68 0.04 5.02
N SER A 123 1.83 -0.89 4.59
CA SER A 123 0.38 -0.80 4.81
C SER A 123 -0.02 -1.12 6.25
N VAL A 124 0.73 -1.97 6.96
CA VAL A 124 0.55 -2.23 8.39
C VAL A 124 0.98 -1.00 9.18
N GLU A 125 2.19 -0.51 8.94
CA GLU A 125 2.73 0.68 9.60
C GLU A 125 1.84 1.91 9.36
N LYS A 126 1.37 2.13 8.13
CA LYS A 126 0.42 3.22 7.83
C LYS A 126 -0.88 3.06 8.62
N ARG A 127 -1.41 1.84 8.75
CA ARG A 127 -2.62 1.58 9.54
C ARG A 127 -2.36 1.81 11.02
N GLU A 128 -1.24 1.33 11.56
CA GLU A 128 -0.85 1.55 12.96
C GLU A 128 -0.69 3.05 13.27
N ARG A 129 0.00 3.81 12.41
CA ARG A 129 0.09 5.28 12.56
C ARG A 129 -1.27 5.96 12.47
N SER A 130 -2.15 5.50 11.58
CA SER A 130 -3.50 6.06 11.40
C SER A 130 -4.41 5.71 12.58
N SER A 131 -4.35 4.48 13.08
CA SER A 131 -5.08 4.01 14.25
C SER A 131 -4.59 4.67 15.53
N GLY A 132 -3.28 4.84 15.72
CA GLY A 132 -2.72 5.61 16.83
C GLY A 132 -3.23 7.05 16.85
N THR A 133 -3.23 7.71 15.68
CA THR A 133 -3.77 9.07 15.55
C THR A 133 -5.28 9.12 15.82
N LEU A 134 -6.06 8.15 15.32
CA LEU A 134 -7.50 8.08 15.58
C LEU A 134 -7.83 7.76 17.04
N ASN A 135 -7.03 6.92 17.71
CA ASN A 135 -7.20 6.57 19.12
C ASN A 135 -6.96 7.79 20.02
N ILE A 136 -6.00 8.65 19.67
CA ILE A 136 -5.71 9.91 20.38
C ILE A 136 -6.93 10.85 20.42
N PHE A 137 -7.74 10.88 19.35
CA PHE A 137 -8.90 11.81 19.26
C PHE A 137 -10.27 11.13 19.41
N GLY A 138 -10.34 9.81 19.31
CA GLY A 138 -11.58 9.03 19.21
C GLY A 138 -12.26 8.66 20.52
N GLY A 139 -11.77 9.14 21.67
CA GLY A 139 -12.33 8.81 22.99
C GLY A 139 -11.92 7.45 23.54
N GLY A 140 -10.68 7.02 23.25
CA GLY A 140 -10.08 5.80 23.81
C GLY A 140 -9.71 5.93 25.30
N ALA A 141 -8.89 4.99 25.78
CA ALA A 141 -8.33 5.02 27.13
C ALA A 141 -7.51 6.30 27.36
N GLU A 142 -7.29 6.66 28.63
CA GLU A 142 -6.44 7.79 29.01
C GLU A 142 -5.03 7.65 28.40
N LEU A 143 -4.48 8.76 27.90
CA LEU A 143 -3.10 8.78 27.39
C LEU A 143 -2.14 8.63 28.56
N ALA A 144 -1.45 7.49 28.62
CA ALA A 144 -0.63 7.11 29.76
C ALA A 144 0.88 7.29 29.50
N SER A 145 1.29 7.47 28.24
CA SER A 145 2.70 7.61 27.87
C SER A 145 3.07 9.04 27.47
N VAL A 146 4.32 9.43 27.77
CA VAL A 146 4.88 10.74 27.37
C VAL A 146 4.87 10.90 25.85
N GLU A 147 5.14 9.83 25.10
CA GLU A 147 5.15 9.84 23.64
C GLU A 147 3.77 10.17 23.06
N GLU A 148 2.71 9.56 23.56
CA GLU A 148 1.32 9.85 23.16
C GLU A 148 0.94 11.30 23.47
N ILE A 149 1.36 11.82 24.62
CA ILE A 149 1.11 13.22 25.03
C ILE A 149 1.82 14.18 24.07
N LEU A 150 3.10 13.95 23.77
CA LEU A 150 3.86 14.77 22.81
C LEU A 150 3.24 14.73 21.40
N GLN A 151 2.77 13.56 20.98
CA GLN A 151 2.09 13.39 19.71
C GLN A 151 0.76 14.15 19.68
N LEU A 152 -0.07 14.07 20.73
CA LEU A 152 -1.30 14.84 20.87
C LEU A 152 -1.03 16.35 20.79
N CYS A 153 -0.04 16.84 21.53
CA CYS A 153 0.33 18.26 21.55
C CYS A 153 0.76 18.74 20.15
N THR A 154 1.61 17.98 19.47
CA THR A 154 2.07 18.29 18.11
C THR A 154 0.91 18.32 17.10
N LEU A 155 -0.02 17.36 17.21
CA LEU A 155 -1.19 17.29 16.33
C LEU A 155 -2.16 18.45 16.59
N THR A 156 -2.36 18.81 17.87
CA THR A 156 -3.18 19.94 18.29
C THR A 156 -2.60 21.25 17.78
N GLU A 157 -1.29 21.47 17.93
CA GLU A 157 -0.59 22.64 17.40
C GLU A 157 -0.78 22.77 15.88
N ARG A 158 -0.54 21.68 15.13
CA ARG A 158 -0.74 21.66 13.67
C ARG A 158 -2.19 21.91 13.26
N ALA A 159 -3.16 21.40 14.02
CA ALA A 159 -4.58 21.63 13.77
C ALA A 159 -4.93 23.11 14.01
N LEU A 160 -4.46 23.70 15.11
CA LEU A 160 -4.66 25.10 15.44
C LEU A 160 -3.98 26.04 14.43
N ALA A 161 -2.80 25.69 13.93
CA ALA A 161 -2.09 26.45 12.89
C ALA A 161 -2.87 26.55 11.57
N ARG A 162 -3.82 25.64 11.31
CA ARG A 162 -4.71 25.70 10.14
C ARG A 162 -5.91 26.62 10.33
N VAL A 163 -6.17 27.08 11.56
CA VAL A 163 -7.26 28.00 11.86
C VAL A 163 -6.82 29.42 11.50
N ASN A 164 -7.28 29.90 10.36
CA ASN A 164 -6.98 31.25 9.90
C ASN A 164 -7.78 32.31 10.70
N VAL A 165 -7.06 33.25 11.31
CA VAL A 165 -7.63 34.31 12.17
C VAL A 165 -8.53 35.26 11.37
N ASP A 166 -8.16 35.59 10.14
CA ASP A 166 -8.95 36.48 9.26
C ASP A 166 -10.25 35.81 8.83
N SER A 167 -10.21 34.50 8.56
CA SER A 167 -11.41 33.71 8.27
C SER A 167 -12.35 33.66 9.47
N LEU A 168 -11.82 33.49 10.69
CA LEU A 168 -12.61 33.56 11.92
C LEU A 168 -13.26 34.94 12.13
N ALA A 169 -12.56 36.02 11.79
CA ALA A 169 -13.07 37.39 11.94
C ALA A 169 -14.31 37.64 11.05
N LYS A 170 -14.33 37.04 9.85
CA LYS A 170 -15.40 37.16 8.85
C LYS A 170 -16.66 36.34 9.17
N LEU A 171 -16.61 35.44 10.15
CA LEU A 171 -17.77 34.66 10.56
C LEU A 171 -18.87 35.53 11.20
N PRO A 172 -20.15 35.11 11.13
CA PRO A 172 -21.23 35.71 11.90
C PRO A 172 -20.90 35.79 13.39
N ALA A 173 -21.39 36.82 14.08
CA ALA A 173 -21.03 37.09 15.47
C ALA A 173 -21.28 35.89 16.41
N LYS A 174 -22.37 35.15 16.17
CA LYS A 174 -22.73 33.93 16.92
C LYS A 174 -21.66 32.83 16.75
N ASP A 175 -21.29 32.53 15.51
CA ASP A 175 -20.33 31.45 15.20
C ASP A 175 -18.92 31.82 15.64
N ARG A 176 -18.53 33.10 15.48
CA ARG A 176 -17.26 33.62 15.99
C ARG A 176 -17.17 33.52 17.51
N LYS A 177 -18.26 33.80 18.24
CA LYS A 177 -18.31 33.63 19.70
C LYS A 177 -18.12 32.16 20.07
N ALA A 178 -18.86 31.25 19.44
CA ALA A 178 -18.76 29.82 19.68
C ALA A 178 -17.34 29.27 19.41
N ALA A 179 -16.71 29.67 18.30
CA ALA A 179 -15.35 29.28 17.95
C ALA A 179 -14.32 29.77 19.00
N ARG A 180 -14.43 31.03 19.44
CA ARG A 180 -13.55 31.59 20.49
C ARG A 180 -13.72 30.88 21.82
N GLU A 181 -14.94 30.54 22.20
CA GLU A 181 -15.21 29.77 23.42
C GLU A 181 -14.60 28.36 23.34
N ALA A 182 -14.69 27.69 22.18
CA ALA A 182 -14.04 26.39 21.99
C ALA A 182 -12.51 26.48 22.10
N LEU A 183 -11.88 27.47 21.44
CA LEU A 183 -10.44 27.70 21.53
C LEU A 183 -9.98 28.01 22.95
N ARG A 184 -10.76 28.80 23.71
CA ARG A 184 -10.46 29.08 25.12
C ARG A 184 -10.49 27.84 25.99
N ARG A 185 -11.46 26.94 25.79
CA ARG A 185 -11.51 25.67 26.55
C ARG A 185 -10.25 24.83 26.31
N VAL A 186 -9.77 24.78 25.07
CA VAL A 186 -8.51 24.08 24.73
C VAL A 186 -7.32 24.75 25.42
N ALA A 187 -7.22 26.08 25.35
CA ALA A 187 -6.13 26.84 25.98
C ALA A 187 -6.10 26.66 27.50
N THR A 188 -7.24 26.81 28.19
CA THR A 188 -7.34 26.60 29.64
C THR A 188 -6.92 25.18 30.02
N ARG A 189 -7.37 24.16 29.29
CA ARG A 189 -6.98 22.78 29.57
C ARG A 189 -5.49 22.53 29.36
N ALA A 190 -4.88 23.16 28.35
CA ALA A 190 -3.45 23.07 28.11
C ALA A 190 -2.63 23.75 29.23
N GLU A 191 -3.08 24.91 29.72
CA GLU A 191 -2.47 25.61 30.85
C GLU A 191 -2.51 24.76 32.13
N GLU A 192 -3.65 24.14 32.45
CA GLU A 192 -3.81 23.22 33.59
C GLU A 192 -2.86 22.01 33.54
N LEU A 193 -2.53 21.52 32.34
CA LEU A 193 -1.64 20.37 32.16
C LEU A 193 -0.16 20.76 32.18
N ALA A 194 0.16 22.04 31.96
CA ALA A 194 1.53 22.55 31.91
C ALA A 194 2.02 23.12 33.25
N SER A 195 1.10 23.37 34.19
CA SER A 195 1.36 23.83 35.56
C SER A 195 1.70 22.69 36.52
#